data_AF-A0A1M3QUH6-F1
#
_entry.id   AF-A0A1M3QUH6-F1
#
_cell.length_a   1.000
_cell.length_b   1.000
_cell.length_c   1.000
_cell.angle_alpha   90.00
_cell.angle_beta   90.00
_cell.angle_gamma   90.00
#
_symmetry.space_group_name_H-M   'P 1'
#
loop_
_entity.id
_entity.type
_entity.pdbx_description
1 polymer ?
#
loop_
_entity_poly.entity_id
_entity_poly.type
_entity_poly.pdbx_seq_one_letter_code
_entity_poly.pdbx_strand_id
1 'polypeptide(L)' 'MNLLKKYLGIIWMLLGPVALYYLIKTALQQIAHHPVIDTKIQWGVFIAVFFPIAIGLMIFGWYAWKEEYKR' A
#
# COMPACT_ATOMS: atom_id res chain seq x y z
N MET A 1 16.62 -19.99 0.15
CA MET A 1 16.08 -18.71 0.63
C MET A 1 16.43 -18.54 2.09
N ASN A 2 17.12 -17.47 2.44
CA ASN A 2 17.29 -17.11 3.85
C ASN A 2 15.89 -16.83 4.43
N LEU A 3 15.60 -17.36 5.63
CA LEU A 3 14.38 -17.08 6.40
C LEU A 3 14.01 -15.59 6.36
N LEU A 4 15.01 -14.72 6.36
CA LEU A 4 14.90 -13.27 6.19
C LEU A 4 14.05 -12.85 4.97
N LYS A 5 14.28 -13.41 3.78
CA LYS A 5 13.54 -13.03 2.55
C LYS A 5 12.06 -13.41 2.64
N LYS A 6 11.75 -14.53 3.30
CA LYS A 6 10.38 -15.02 3.50
C LYS A 6 9.61 -14.14 4.50
N TYR A 7 10.25 -13.74 5.59
CA TYR A 7 9.67 -12.78 6.55
C TYR A 7 9.46 -11.39 5.93
N LEU A 8 10.43 -10.90 5.15
CA LEU A 8 10.27 -9.66 4.40
C LEU A 8 9.07 -9.71 3.46
N GLY A 9 8.83 -10.84 2.78
CA GLY A 9 7.65 -11.02 1.93
C GLY A 9 6.32 -10.84 2.68
N ILE A 10 6.18 -11.42 3.88
CA ILE A 10 4.99 -11.21 4.72
C ILE A 10 4.84 -9.74 5.12
N ILE A 11 5.95 -9.10 5.51
CA ILE A 11 5.95 -7.70 5.90
C ILE A 11 5.39 -6.86 4.76
N TRP A 12 5.91 -6.99 3.53
CA TRP A 12 5.43 -6.24 2.37
C TRP A 12 3.96 -6.54 2.02
N MET A 13 3.53 -7.78 2.19
CA MET A 13 2.14 -8.19 1.98
C MET A 13 1.17 -7.51 2.94
N LEU A 14 1.55 -7.35 4.22
CA LEU A 14 0.72 -6.67 5.23
C LEU A 14 0.84 -5.14 5.14
N LEU A 15 2.00 -4.62 4.75
CA LEU A 15 2.26 -3.19 4.66
C LEU A 15 1.37 -2.53 3.60
N GLY A 16 1.10 -3.20 2.47
CA GLY A 16 0.22 -2.70 1.41
C GLY A 16 -1.20 -2.35 1.88
N PRO A 17 -1.97 -3.30 2.43
CA PRO A 17 -3.30 -3.04 2.99
C PRO A 17 -3.31 -2.01 4.12
N VAL A 18 -2.31 -2.07 5.01
CA VAL A 18 -2.20 -1.13 6.13
C VAL A 18 -1.95 0.29 5.63
N ALA A 19 -1.04 0.47 4.67
CA ALA A 19 -0.76 1.77 4.06
C ALA A 19 -2.01 2.34 3.35
N LEU A 20 -2.73 1.50 2.60
CA LEU A 20 -3.97 1.91 1.95
C LEU A 20 -5.07 2.31 2.94
N TYR A 21 -5.22 1.57 4.03
CA TYR A 21 -6.17 1.90 5.08
C TYR A 21 -5.88 3.28 5.67
N TYR A 22 -4.63 3.55 6.05
CA TYR A 22 -4.25 4.86 6.59
C TYR A 22 -4.37 5.98 5.56
N LEU A 23 -4.05 5.71 4.29
CA LEU A 23 -4.20 6.69 3.21
C LEU A 23 -5.66 7.11 3.04
N ILE A 24 -6.58 6.14 2.94
CA ILE A 24 -8.01 6.41 2.77
C ILE A 24 -8.57 7.09 4.03
N LYS A 25 -8.21 6.61 5.23
CA LYS A 25 -8.65 7.23 6.48
C LYS A 25 -8.23 8.70 6.55
N THR A 26 -6.96 8.99 6.24
CA THR A 26 -6.43 10.36 6.29
C THR A 26 -7.06 11.22 5.19
N ALA A 27 -7.26 10.67 3.99
CA ALA A 27 -7.96 11.36 2.91
C ALA A 27 -9.36 11.82 3.33
N LEU A 28 -10.14 10.92 3.90
CA LEU A 28 -11.49 11.21 4.38
C LEU A 28 -11.48 12.28 5.48
N GLN A 29 -10.56 12.18 6.44
CA GLN A 29 -10.42 13.17 7.51
C GLN A 29 -10.07 14.56 6.96
N GLN A 30 -9.12 14.64 6.04
CA GLN A 30 -8.66 15.92 5.48
C GLN A 30 -9.71 16.56 4.57
N ILE A 31 -10.41 15.77 3.75
CA ILE A 31 -11.53 16.25 2.94
C ILE A 31 -12.68 16.73 3.82
N ALA A 32 -12.94 16.08 4.96
CA ALA A 32 -13.97 16.52 5.90
C ALA A 32 -13.59 17.83 6.62
N HIS A 33 -12.31 18.00 6.99
CA HIS A 33 -11.83 19.22 7.63
C HIS A 33 -11.78 20.41 6.67
N HIS A 34 -11.38 20.19 5.41
CA HIS A 34 -11.24 21.24 4.40
C HIS A 34 -11.86 20.77 3.06
N PRO A 35 -13.19 20.89 2.89
CA PRO A 35 -13.91 20.32 1.75
C PRO A 35 -13.78 21.14 0.45
N VAL A 36 -12.63 21.79 0.23
CA VAL A 36 -12.31 22.52 -1.00
C VAL A 36 -11.91 21.57 -2.12
N ILE A 37 -12.06 22.01 -3.37
CA ILE A 37 -11.77 21.20 -4.56
C ILE A 37 -10.31 20.73 -4.58
N ASP A 38 -9.38 21.61 -4.20
CA ASP A 38 -7.95 21.31 -4.20
C ASP A 38 -7.61 20.12 -3.29
N THR A 39 -8.19 20.08 -2.08
CA THR A 39 -8.02 18.98 -1.13
C THR A 39 -8.57 17.67 -1.67
N LYS A 40 -9.72 17.70 -2.34
CA LYS A 40 -10.31 16.49 -2.97
C LYS A 40 -9.44 15.97 -4.11
N ILE A 41 -8.93 16.87 -4.95
CA ILE A 41 -8.04 16.51 -6.06
C ILE A 41 -6.72 15.94 -5.53
N GLN A 42 -6.09 16.60 -4.56
CA GLN A 42 -4.83 16.16 -3.96
C GLN A 42 -4.94 14.73 -3.40
N TRP A 43 -5.95 14.47 -2.56
CA TRP A 43 -6.15 13.14 -1.97
C TRP A 43 -6.61 12.10 -2.99
N GLY A 44 -7.39 12.50 -4.00
CA GLY A 44 -7.76 11.64 -5.13
C GLY A 44 -6.53 11.17 -5.93
N VAL A 45 -5.60 12.08 -6.22
CA VAL A 45 -4.33 11.75 -6.90
C VAL A 45 -3.47 10.82 -6.05
N PHE A 46 -3.37 11.05 -4.74
CA PHE A 46 -2.63 10.15 -3.86
C PHE A 46 -3.21 8.74 -3.90
N ILE A 47 -4.54 8.57 -3.76
CA ILE A 47 -5.15 7.25 -3.84
C ILE A 47 -4.88 6.61 -5.21
N ALA A 48 -5.06 7.35 -6.31
CA ALA A 48 -4.85 6.83 -7.65
C ALA A 48 -3.41 6.33 -7.90
N VAL A 49 -2.40 6.99 -7.35
CA VAL A 49 -0.99 6.61 -7.51
C VAL A 49 -0.58 5.51 -6.52
N PHE A 50 -0.97 5.62 -5.25
CA PHE A 50 -0.53 4.69 -4.22
C PHE A 50 -1.28 3.35 -4.28
N PHE A 51 -2.48 3.29 -4.85
CA PHE A 51 -3.24 2.06 -5.00
C PHE A 51 -2.53 0.98 -5.85
N PRO A 52 -2.10 1.25 -7.09
CA PRO A 52 -1.35 0.25 -7.87
C PRO A 52 0.00 -0.11 -7.23
N ILE A 53 0.65 0.83 -6.55
CA ILE A 53 1.91 0.56 -5.83
C ILE A 53 1.68 -0.41 -4.67
N ALA A 54 0.65 -0.19 -3.86
CA ALA A 54 0.29 -1.08 -2.76
C ALA A 54 -0.08 -2.49 -3.25
N ILE A 55 -0.82 -2.60 -4.35
CA ILE A 55 -1.11 -3.88 -5.01
C ILE A 55 0.19 -4.56 -5.47
N GLY A 56 1.10 -3.81 -6.10
CA GLY A 56 2.41 -4.34 -6.49
C GLY A 56 3.21 -4.90 -5.32
N LEU A 57 3.22 -4.20 -4.17
CA LEU A 57 3.86 -4.66 -2.94
C LEU A 57 3.21 -5.93 -2.37
N MET A 58 1.88 -6.03 -2.44
CA MET A 58 1.15 -7.24 -2.02
C MET A 58 1.50 -8.45 -2.89
N ILE A 59 1.52 -8.26 -4.21
CA ILE A 59 1.88 -9.30 -5.18
C ILE A 59 3.35 -9.74 -4.97
N PHE A 60 4.25 -8.77 -4.80
CA PHE A 60 5.65 -9.03 -4.47
C PHE A 60 5.79 -9.85 -3.18
N GLY A 61 5.11 -9.44 -2.10
CA GLY A 61 5.10 -10.14 -0.83
C GLY A 61 4.59 -11.59 -0.95
N TRP A 62 3.58 -11.80 -1.81
CA TRP A 62 3.01 -13.11 -2.11
C TRP A 62 4.00 -14.03 -2.85
N TYR A 63 4.68 -13.54 -3.88
CA TYR A 63 5.70 -14.31 -4.57
C TYR A 63 6.93 -14.59 -3.69
N ALA A 64 7.28 -13.66 -2.80
CA ALA A 64 8.32 -13.85 -1.78
C ALA A 64 7.97 -14.95 -0.77
N TRP A 65 6.69 -15.09 -0.43
CA TRP A 65 6.22 -16.18 0.42
C TRP A 65 6.22 -17.55 -0.28
N LYS A 66 5.84 -17.60 -1.56
CA LYS A 66 5.77 -18.82 -2.40
C LYS A 66 7.13 -19.40 -2.81
N GLU A 67 8.22 -18.84 -2.35
CA GLU A 67 9.58 -19.23 -2.72
C GLU A 67 9.95 -19.06 -4.20
N GLU A 68 9.22 -18.23 -4.95
CA GLU A 68 9.51 -18.02 -6.38
C GLU A 68 10.83 -17.24 -6.59
N TYR A 69 11.30 -16.48 -5.60
CA TYR A 69 12.60 -15.79 -5.60
C TYR A 69 13.76 -16.62 -5.02
N LYS A 70 13.64 -17.96 -5.01
CA LYS A 70 14.67 -18.87 -4.48
C LYS A 70 15.87 -19.07 -5.41
N ARG A 71 15.72 -18.69 -6.69
CA ARG A 71 16.73 -18.81 -7.74
C ARG A 71 17.96 -17.94 -7.48
#